data_AF-A0A9Q0XFY7-F1
#
_entry.id   AF-A0A9Q0XFY7-F1
#
_cell.length_a   1.000
_cell.length_b   1.000
_cell.length_c   1.000
_cell.angle_alpha   90.00
_cell.angle_beta   90.00
_cell.angle_gamma   90.00
#
_symmetry.space_group_name_H-M   'P 1'
#
loop_
_entity.id
_entity.type
_entity.pdbx_description
1 polymer ?
#
loop_
_entity_poly.entity_id
_entity_poly.type
_entity_poly.pdbx_seq_one_letter_code
_entity_poly.pdbx_strand_id
1 'polypeptide(L)'
;MNSAQNGLLLVISIALRLLMCCGVPLPEFSGDPGFQQFIRKNQEFVTKIKHEVSEMKDLVHDEFSLGSDGELLLVQGLLGIEQVDHSHCRKQTCDMEGCFNQIRAGLHTYYGYLTHISQILPNHANRVASLQLDSSNLSTNIQQQIWVILSEISSLIVLL
;
A
#
# COMPACT_ATOMS: atom_id res chain seq x y z
N MET A 1 7.68 -29.70 39.97
CA MET A 1 7.05 -29.07 38.79
C MET A 1 7.83 -27.83 38.49
N ASN A 2 8.66 -27.92 37.47
CA ASN A 2 10.06 -27.47 37.54
C ASN A 2 10.23 -26.07 36.93
N SER A 3 11.10 -25.27 37.53
CA SER A 3 11.54 -23.93 37.06
C SER A 3 11.83 -23.87 35.54
N ALA A 4 12.23 -25.00 34.94
CA ALA A 4 12.43 -25.17 33.50
C ALA A 4 11.15 -25.05 32.64
N GLN A 5 9.97 -25.46 33.12
CA GLN A 5 8.68 -25.32 32.39
C GLN A 5 8.23 -23.86 32.30
N ASN A 6 8.44 -23.09 33.37
CA ASN A 6 8.13 -21.65 33.37
C ASN A 6 9.10 -20.86 32.49
N GLY A 7 10.37 -21.26 32.43
CA GLY A 7 11.34 -20.72 31.47
C GLY A 7 10.93 -20.96 30.01
N LEU A 8 10.43 -22.17 29.70
CA LEU A 8 9.99 -22.53 28.34
C LEU A 8 8.76 -21.71 27.89
N LEU A 9 7.76 -21.53 28.76
CA LEU A 9 6.55 -20.74 28.46
C LEU A 9 6.84 -19.25 28.25
N LEU A 10 7.81 -18.69 28.97
CA LEU A 10 8.29 -17.33 28.79
C LEU A 10 9.03 -17.16 27.46
N VAL A 11 9.88 -18.11 27.08
CA VAL A 11 10.58 -18.10 25.78
C VAL A 11 9.58 -18.25 24.62
N ILE A 12 8.57 -19.11 24.74
CA ILE A 12 7.49 -19.26 23.75
C ILE A 12 6.68 -17.97 23.63
N SER A 13 6.33 -17.32 24.74
CA SER A 13 5.58 -16.05 24.73
C SER A 13 6.39 -14.89 24.17
N ILE A 14 7.71 -14.87 24.41
CA ILE A 14 8.64 -13.87 23.88
C ILE A 14 8.87 -14.11 22.37
N ALA A 15 8.98 -15.37 21.92
CA ALA A 15 9.05 -15.73 20.50
C ALA A 15 7.75 -15.40 19.75
N LEU A 16 6.58 -15.67 20.34
CA LEU A 16 5.27 -15.27 19.78
C LEU A 16 5.14 -13.75 19.66
N ARG A 17 5.73 -12.97 20.58
CA ARG A 17 5.74 -11.50 20.51
C ARG A 17 6.80 -10.95 19.56
N LEU A 18 7.94 -11.63 19.40
CA LEU A 18 8.98 -11.28 18.42
C LEU A 18 8.55 -11.55 16.98
N LEU A 19 7.77 -12.61 16.73
CA LEU A 19 7.10 -12.85 15.43
C LEU A 19 6.13 -11.70 15.06
N MET A 20 5.58 -11.03 16.07
CA MET A 20 4.60 -9.93 15.91
C MET A 20 5.23 -8.56 15.65
N CYS A 21 6.57 -8.42 15.66
CA CYS A 21 7.24 -7.11 15.80
C CYS A 21 8.19 -6.68 14.68
N CYS A 22 8.63 -7.51 13.75
CA CYS A 22 9.75 -7.12 12.88
C CYS A 22 9.30 -6.49 11.55
N GLY A 23 9.52 -5.17 11.43
CA GLY A 23 9.74 -4.45 10.18
C GLY A 23 11.06 -4.83 9.48
N VAL A 24 11.43 -6.10 9.57
CA VAL A 24 12.44 -6.79 8.78
C VAL A 24 11.62 -7.85 8.03
N PRO A 25 11.80 -8.05 6.72
CA PRO A 25 11.14 -9.17 6.06
C PRO A 25 11.41 -10.41 6.93
N LEU A 26 10.35 -11.08 7.37
CA LEU A 26 10.40 -12.27 8.22
C LEU A 26 11.62 -13.14 7.80
N PRO A 27 12.49 -13.65 8.69
CA PRO A 27 13.64 -14.46 8.27
C PRO A 27 13.26 -15.65 7.37
N GLU A 28 12.02 -16.12 7.51
CA GLU A 28 11.35 -17.12 6.68
C GLU A 28 10.86 -16.62 5.30
N PHE A 29 10.73 -15.30 5.08
CA PHE A 29 10.36 -14.67 3.78
C PHE A 29 11.39 -13.67 3.21
N SER A 30 12.39 -13.24 3.99
CA SER A 30 13.45 -12.32 3.56
C SER A 30 14.39 -12.95 2.55
N GLY A 31 14.56 -14.27 2.65
CA GLY A 31 15.20 -15.11 1.65
C GLY A 31 14.22 -15.75 0.67
N ASP A 32 12.89 -15.59 0.85
CA ASP A 32 11.91 -16.14 -0.08
C ASP A 32 11.97 -15.35 -1.41
N PRO A 33 12.35 -15.99 -2.52
CA PRO A 33 12.45 -15.32 -3.81
C PRO A 33 11.10 -14.72 -4.26
N GLY A 34 9.98 -15.32 -3.86
CA GLY A 34 8.63 -14.86 -4.17
C GLY A 34 8.31 -13.52 -3.50
N PHE A 35 8.56 -13.40 -2.21
CA PHE A 35 8.34 -12.16 -1.45
C PHE A 35 9.27 -11.04 -1.91
N GLN A 36 10.55 -11.34 -2.19
CA GLN A 36 11.48 -10.35 -2.75
C GLN A 36 11.07 -9.88 -4.14
N GLN A 37 10.55 -10.78 -4.98
CA GLN A 37 10.00 -10.43 -6.29
C GLN A 37 8.74 -9.56 -6.15
N PHE A 38 7.87 -9.88 -5.19
CA PHE A 38 6.70 -9.07 -4.85
C PHE A 38 7.11 -7.65 -4.44
N ILE A 39 8.05 -7.50 -3.49
CA ILE A 39 8.52 -6.18 -3.04
C ILE A 39 9.06 -5.37 -4.21
N ARG A 40 9.95 -5.97 -5.02
CA ARG A 40 10.54 -5.30 -6.18
C ARG A 40 9.51 -4.85 -7.20
N LYS A 41 8.59 -5.74 -7.60
CA LYS A 41 7.54 -5.44 -8.58
C LYS A 41 6.64 -4.30 -8.10
N ASN A 42 6.25 -4.30 -6.82
CA ASN A 42 5.42 -3.22 -6.29
C ASN A 42 6.20 -1.91 -6.11
N GLN A 43 7.50 -1.95 -5.81
CA GLN A 43 8.36 -0.77 -5.79
C GLN A 43 8.48 -0.12 -7.18
N GLU A 44 8.57 -0.92 -8.24
CA GLU A 44 8.54 -0.43 -9.62
C GLU A 44 7.23 0.30 -9.92
N PHE A 45 6.07 -0.29 -9.55
CA PHE A 45 4.77 0.38 -9.68
C PHE A 45 4.69 1.69 -8.89
N VAL A 46 5.10 1.69 -7.61
CA VAL A 46 5.07 2.89 -6.77
C VAL A 46 5.95 3.99 -7.35
N THR A 47 7.13 3.64 -7.87
CA THR A 47 8.05 4.60 -8.49
C THR A 47 7.45 5.20 -9.75
N LYS A 48 6.87 4.35 -10.61
CA LYS A 48 6.19 4.78 -11.84
C LYS A 48 5.00 5.70 -11.54
N ILE A 49 4.12 5.28 -10.65
CA ILE A 49 2.94 6.06 -10.21
C ILE A 49 3.38 7.41 -9.65
N LYS A 50 4.41 7.47 -8.81
CA LYS A 50 4.93 8.75 -8.27
C LYS A 50 5.40 9.70 -9.36
N HIS A 51 6.12 9.18 -10.35
CA HIS A 51 6.59 9.97 -11.48
C HIS A 51 5.40 10.50 -12.31
N GLU A 52 4.47 9.62 -12.67
CA GLU A 52 3.28 9.98 -13.46
C GLU A 52 2.35 10.97 -12.73
N VAL A 53 2.19 10.84 -11.41
CA VAL A 53 1.44 11.80 -10.58
C VAL A 53 2.11 13.18 -10.59
N SER A 54 3.46 13.22 -10.56
CA SER A 54 4.19 14.48 -10.66
C SER A 54 3.98 15.14 -12.01
N GLU A 55 4.08 14.38 -13.11
CA GLU A 55 3.81 14.91 -14.45
C GLU A 55 2.35 15.38 -14.56
N MET A 56 1.41 14.66 -13.96
CA MET A 56 0.00 15.05 -13.96
C MET A 56 -0.25 16.33 -13.19
N LYS A 57 0.49 16.55 -12.10
CA LYS A 57 0.47 17.82 -11.36
C LYS A 57 0.85 18.97 -12.29
N ASP A 58 1.94 18.82 -13.03
CA ASP A 58 2.42 19.85 -13.95
C ASP A 58 1.41 20.12 -15.08
N LEU A 59 0.75 19.08 -15.62
CA LEU A 59 -0.32 19.24 -16.61
C LEU A 59 -1.54 19.99 -16.05
N VAL A 60 -1.92 19.75 -14.79
CA VAL A 60 -2.98 20.54 -14.13
C VAL A 60 -2.55 21.99 -13.96
N HIS A 61 -1.29 22.24 -13.61
CA HIS A 61 -0.76 23.60 -13.54
C HIS A 61 -0.85 24.31 -14.90
N ASP A 62 -0.46 23.64 -15.98
CA ASP A 62 -0.47 24.22 -17.32
C ASP A 62 -1.89 24.45 -17.85
N GLU A 63 -2.77 23.45 -17.78
CA GLU A 63 -4.15 23.53 -18.31
C GLU A 63 -4.97 24.64 -17.62
N PHE A 64 -4.78 24.81 -16.31
CA PHE A 64 -5.51 25.81 -15.51
C PHE A 64 -4.71 27.08 -15.24
N SER A 65 -3.49 27.20 -15.79
CA SER A 65 -2.58 28.33 -15.57
C SER A 65 -2.37 28.65 -14.08
N LEU A 66 -2.19 27.61 -13.25
CA LEU A 66 -1.99 27.76 -11.81
C LEU A 66 -0.54 28.18 -11.54
N GLY A 67 -0.36 29.33 -10.91
CA GLY A 67 0.95 29.91 -10.61
C GLY A 67 1.60 29.40 -9.31
N SER A 68 0.88 28.67 -8.46
CA SER A 68 1.45 28.12 -7.22
C SER A 68 0.77 26.83 -6.76
N ASP A 69 1.47 26.02 -5.94
CA ASP A 69 0.89 24.85 -5.28
C ASP A 69 -0.30 25.20 -4.37
N GLY A 70 -0.41 26.47 -3.93
CA GLY A 70 -1.56 26.94 -3.15
C GLY A 70 -2.86 26.99 -3.95
N GLU A 71 -2.79 27.33 -5.24
CA GLU A 71 -3.95 27.32 -6.13
C GLU A 71 -4.35 25.89 -6.51
N LEU A 72 -3.39 24.95 -6.55
CA LEU A 72 -3.66 23.54 -6.71
C LEU A 72 -4.49 22.96 -5.55
N LEU A 73 -4.32 23.46 -4.32
CA LEU A 73 -5.17 23.06 -3.19
C LEU A 73 -6.64 23.48 -3.39
N LEU A 74 -6.90 24.59 -4.08
CA LEU A 74 -8.26 25.00 -4.42
C LEU A 74 -8.89 24.03 -5.42
N VAL A 75 -8.11 23.59 -6.42
CA VAL A 75 -8.55 22.56 -7.38
C VAL A 75 -8.82 21.25 -6.66
N GLN A 76 -7.96 20.82 -5.73
CA GLN A 76 -8.21 19.63 -4.91
C GLN A 76 -9.51 19.73 -4.11
N GLY A 77 -9.76 20.88 -3.48
CA GLY A 77 -11.00 21.14 -2.74
C GLY A 77 -12.24 21.09 -3.64
N LEU A 78 -12.18 21.68 -4.83
CA LEU A 78 -13.27 21.66 -5.82
C LEU A 78 -13.56 20.24 -6.32
N LEU A 79 -12.52 19.42 -6.48
CA LEU A 79 -12.62 18.02 -6.91
C LEU A 79 -12.99 17.06 -5.77
N GLY A 80 -13.11 17.55 -4.53
CA GLY A 80 -13.40 16.71 -3.36
C GLY A 80 -12.29 15.68 -3.07
N ILE A 81 -11.04 16.02 -3.36
CA ILE A 81 -9.89 15.16 -3.11
C ILE A 81 -9.50 15.26 -1.64
N GLU A 82 -9.58 14.14 -0.92
CA GLU A 82 -9.24 14.03 0.50
C GLU A 82 -7.97 13.20 0.69
N GLN A 83 -7.31 13.42 1.83
CA GLN A 83 -6.19 12.59 2.24
C GLN A 83 -6.66 11.20 2.66
N VAL A 84 -6.02 10.16 2.12
CA VAL A 84 -6.29 8.78 2.49
C VAL A 84 -5.67 8.46 3.85
N ASP A 85 -6.45 7.81 4.72
CA ASP A 85 -5.94 7.30 5.99
C ASP A 85 -4.92 6.17 5.80
N HIS A 86 -3.77 6.32 6.45
CA HIS A 86 -2.67 5.36 6.48
C HIS A 86 -2.22 5.07 7.92
N SER A 87 -3.10 5.29 8.89
CA SER A 87 -2.86 5.09 10.32
C SER A 87 -2.40 3.68 10.67
N HIS A 88 -2.96 2.63 10.06
CA HIS A 88 -2.58 1.23 10.32
C HIS A 88 -1.16 0.92 9.85
N CYS A 89 -0.69 1.57 8.78
CA CYS A 89 0.70 1.44 8.31
C CYS A 89 1.72 2.15 9.22
N ARG A 90 1.27 3.00 10.16
CA ARG A 90 2.13 3.74 11.10
C ARG A 90 2.06 3.21 12.53
N LYS A 91 1.25 2.18 12.80
CA LYS A 91 1.11 1.61 14.16
C LYS A 91 2.42 0.92 14.58
N GLN A 92 2.69 1.02 15.88
CA GLN A 92 3.88 0.42 16.51
C GLN A 92 3.82 -1.11 16.55
N THR A 93 2.61 -1.69 16.53
CA THR A 93 2.37 -3.11 16.29
C THR A 93 2.04 -3.34 14.82
N CYS A 94 2.63 -4.38 14.22
CA CYS A 94 2.57 -4.63 12.78
C CYS A 94 1.20 -5.17 12.36
N ASP A 95 0.25 -4.28 12.10
CA ASP A 95 -1.04 -4.62 11.48
C ASP A 95 -0.88 -4.65 9.95
N MET A 96 -0.18 -5.69 9.45
CA MET A 96 0.11 -5.84 8.01
C MET A 96 -1.17 -5.95 7.18
N GLU A 97 -2.15 -6.73 7.65
CA GLU A 97 -3.44 -6.87 6.96
C GLU A 97 -4.18 -5.53 6.94
N GLY A 98 -4.27 -4.83 8.08
CA GLY A 98 -4.88 -3.51 8.16
C GLY A 98 -4.15 -2.48 7.28
N CYS A 99 -2.82 -2.50 7.25
CA CYS A 99 -2.03 -1.63 6.38
C CYS A 99 -2.28 -1.93 4.89
N PHE A 100 -2.24 -3.20 4.47
CA PHE A 100 -2.51 -3.55 3.07
C PHE A 100 -3.95 -3.24 2.66
N ASN A 101 -4.92 -3.44 3.55
CA ASN A 101 -6.31 -3.04 3.31
C ASN A 101 -6.45 -1.52 3.17
N GLN A 102 -5.76 -0.72 4.01
CA GLN A 102 -5.73 0.73 3.87
C GLN A 102 -5.08 1.18 2.56
N ILE A 103 -3.96 0.56 2.16
CA ILE A 103 -3.32 0.89 0.87
C ILE A 103 -4.27 0.59 -0.28
N ARG A 104 -4.95 -0.57 -0.29
CA ARG A 104 -5.92 -0.92 -1.34
C ARG A 104 -7.11 0.03 -1.39
N ALA A 105 -7.69 0.36 -0.23
CA ALA A 105 -8.76 1.34 -0.14
C ALA A 105 -8.30 2.70 -0.69
N GLY A 106 -7.09 3.13 -0.32
CA GLY A 106 -6.46 4.33 -0.85
C GLY A 106 -6.30 4.34 -2.37
N LEU A 107 -5.77 3.26 -2.94
CA LEU A 107 -5.62 3.11 -4.39
C LEU A 107 -6.96 3.16 -5.12
N HIS A 108 -8.01 2.59 -4.53
CA HIS A 108 -9.37 2.68 -5.07
C HIS A 108 -9.92 4.11 -5.01
N THR A 109 -9.74 4.81 -3.89
CA THR A 109 -10.11 6.22 -3.77
C THR A 109 -9.39 7.09 -4.79
N TYR A 110 -8.07 6.91 -4.95
CA TYR A 110 -7.28 7.61 -5.97
C TYR A 110 -7.75 7.31 -7.39
N TYR A 111 -8.13 6.06 -7.68
CA TYR A 111 -8.73 5.72 -8.98
C TYR A 111 -10.00 6.56 -9.25
N GLY A 112 -10.84 6.73 -8.23
CA GLY A 112 -12.02 7.61 -8.29
C GLY A 112 -11.66 9.07 -8.57
N TYR A 113 -10.66 9.61 -7.87
CA TYR A 113 -10.17 10.97 -8.12
C TYR A 113 -9.62 11.15 -9.54
N LEU A 114 -8.91 10.14 -10.07
CA LEU A 114 -8.43 10.15 -11.44
C LEU A 114 -9.57 10.23 -12.46
N THR A 115 -10.74 9.62 -12.18
CA THR A 115 -11.92 9.78 -13.04
C THR A 115 -12.37 11.25 -13.12
N HIS A 116 -12.35 11.98 -12.00
CA HIS A 116 -12.66 13.42 -12.00
C HIS A 116 -11.58 14.24 -12.72
N ILE A 117 -10.30 13.90 -12.52
CA ILE A 117 -9.18 14.54 -13.22
C ILE A 117 -9.29 14.32 -14.74
N SER A 118 -9.70 13.14 -15.19
CA SER A 118 -9.91 12.86 -16.62
C SER A 118 -10.97 13.75 -17.26
N GLN A 119 -11.96 14.21 -16.50
CA GLN A 119 -13.02 15.08 -17.00
C GLN A 119 -12.52 16.51 -17.22
N ILE A 120 -11.57 16.96 -16.39
CA ILE A 120 -11.01 18.31 -16.46
C ILE A 120 -9.74 18.39 -17.33
N LEU A 121 -9.09 17.25 -17.62
CA LEU A 121 -7.97 17.12 -18.54
C LEU A 121 -8.30 16.22 -19.76
N PRO A 122 -9.28 16.59 -20.61
CA PRO A 122 -9.72 15.73 -21.71
C PRO A 122 -8.60 15.42 -22.72
N ASN A 123 -7.66 16.36 -22.92
CA ASN A 123 -6.51 16.19 -23.80
C ASN A 123 -5.47 15.20 -23.25
N HIS A 124 -5.57 14.83 -21.96
CA HIS A 124 -4.65 13.93 -21.28
C HIS A 124 -5.33 12.66 -20.76
N ALA A 125 -6.54 12.34 -21.25
CA ALA A 125 -7.31 11.16 -20.82
C ALA A 125 -6.51 9.84 -20.89
N ASN A 126 -5.67 9.65 -21.91
CA ASN A 126 -4.82 8.46 -22.04
C ASN A 126 -3.78 8.34 -20.91
N ARG A 127 -3.21 9.47 -20.44
CA ARG A 127 -2.28 9.49 -19.31
C ARG A 127 -3.00 9.15 -18.01
N VAL A 128 -4.19 9.71 -17.82
CA VAL A 128 -5.03 9.40 -16.67
C VAL A 128 -5.42 7.92 -16.64
N ALA A 129 -5.79 7.35 -17.79
CA ALA A 129 -6.11 5.93 -17.93
C ALA A 129 -4.90 5.01 -17.65
N SER A 130 -3.69 5.40 -18.06
CA SER A 130 -2.45 4.67 -17.73
C SER A 130 -2.23 4.63 -16.22
N LEU A 131 -2.36 5.78 -15.54
CA LEU A 131 -2.18 5.86 -14.09
C LEU A 131 -3.24 5.07 -13.32
N GLN A 132 -4.49 5.07 -13.81
CA GLN A 132 -5.57 4.22 -13.30
C GLN A 132 -5.26 2.73 -13.44
N LEU A 133 -4.70 2.31 -14.56
CA LEU A 133 -4.28 0.93 -14.80
C LEU A 133 -3.15 0.52 -13.86
N ASP A 134 -2.14 1.37 -13.68
CA ASP A 134 -1.03 1.08 -12.76
C ASP A 134 -1.50 1.00 -11.30
N SER A 135 -2.40 1.89 -10.87
CA SER A 135 -3.04 1.82 -9.55
C SER A 135 -3.82 0.52 -9.35
N SER A 136 -4.56 0.09 -10.38
CA SER A 136 -5.33 -1.16 -10.36
C SER A 136 -4.42 -2.40 -10.31
N ASN A 137 -3.31 -2.38 -11.05
CA ASN A 137 -2.30 -3.43 -11.04
C ASN A 137 -1.61 -3.54 -9.67
N LEU A 138 -1.24 -2.41 -9.07
CA LEU A 138 -0.68 -2.37 -7.71
C LEU A 138 -1.67 -2.90 -6.67
N SER A 139 -2.93 -2.48 -6.72
CA SER A 139 -3.98 -2.96 -5.82
C SER A 139 -4.20 -4.47 -5.94
N THR A 140 -4.17 -5.00 -7.18
CA THR A 140 -4.29 -6.43 -7.45
C THR A 140 -3.10 -7.23 -6.91
N ASN A 141 -1.87 -6.75 -7.12
CA ASN A 141 -0.68 -7.41 -6.58
C ASN A 141 -0.75 -7.45 -5.03
N ILE A 142 -1.12 -6.35 -4.37
CA ILE A 142 -1.24 -6.29 -2.90
C ILE A 142 -2.32 -7.29 -2.43
N GLN A 143 -3.46 -7.34 -3.11
CA GLN A 143 -4.51 -8.30 -2.76
C GLN A 143 -4.02 -9.75 -2.85
N GLN A 144 -3.30 -10.10 -3.92
CA GLN A 144 -2.73 -11.44 -4.09
C GLN A 144 -1.79 -11.81 -2.93
N GLN A 145 -1.01 -10.86 -2.41
CA GLN A 145 -0.14 -11.11 -1.26
C GLN A 145 -0.91 -11.34 0.05
N ILE A 146 -2.01 -10.61 0.29
CA ILE A 146 -2.89 -10.86 1.44
C ILE A 146 -3.42 -12.30 1.39
N TRP A 147 -3.88 -12.75 0.22
CA TRP A 147 -4.40 -14.12 0.06
C TRP A 147 -3.34 -15.18 0.35
N VAL A 148 -2.10 -14.99 -0.11
CA VAL A 148 -0.99 -15.92 0.16
C VAL A 148 -0.73 -16.02 1.65
N ILE A 149 -0.54 -14.88 2.33
CA ILE A 149 -0.29 -14.82 3.79
C ILE A 149 -1.44 -15.46 4.57
N LEU A 150 -2.69 -15.16 4.25
CA LEU A 150 -3.85 -15.75 4.92
C LEU A 150 -3.96 -17.26 4.69
N SER A 151 -3.62 -17.75 3.49
CA SER A 151 -3.65 -19.18 3.17
C SER A 151 -2.56 -19.98 3.88
N GLU A 152 -1.37 -19.40 4.07
CA GLU A 152 -0.28 -20.03 4.82
C GLU A 152 -0.58 -20.04 6.32
N ILE A 153 -1.12 -18.95 6.87
CA ILE A 153 -1.58 -18.90 8.28
C ILE A 153 -2.71 -19.92 8.49
N SER A 154 -3.67 -20.00 7.56
CA SER A 154 -4.76 -20.99 7.64
C SER A 154 -4.23 -22.43 7.56
N SER A 155 -3.21 -22.68 6.73
CA SER A 155 -2.57 -24.00 6.62
C SER A 155 -1.78 -24.38 7.88
N LEU A 156 -1.15 -23.40 8.55
CA LEU A 156 -0.49 -23.58 9.84
C LEU A 156 -1.48 -23.85 10.98
N ILE A 157 -2.66 -23.22 10.95
CA ILE A 157 -3.75 -23.48 11.92
C ILE A 157 -4.36 -24.87 11.71
N VAL A 158 -4.42 -25.38 10.48
CA VAL A 158 -4.93 -26.74 10.19
C VAL A 158 -3.94 -27.84 10.60
N LEU A 159 -2.66 -27.50 10.76
CA LEU A 159 -1.60 -28.44 11.16
C LEU A 159 -1.30 -28.43 12.68
N LEU A 160 -1.94 -27.54 13.45
CA LEU A 160 -1.86 -27.45 14.92
C LEU A 160 -3.12 -28.03 15.57
#